data_AF-A0A817M5B2-F1
#
_entry.id   AF-A0A817M5B2-F1
#
_cell.length_a   1.000
_cell.length_b   1.000
_cell.length_c   1.000
_cell.angle_alpha   90.00
_cell.angle_beta   90.00
_cell.angle_gamma   90.00
#
_symmetry.space_group_name_H-M   'P 1'
#
loop_
_entity.id
_entity.type
_entity.pdbx_description
1 polymer ?
#
loop_
_entity_poly.entity_id
_entity_poly.type
_entity_poly.pdbx_seq_one_letter_code
_entity_poly.pdbx_strand_id
1 'polypeptide(L)'
;NRLKQGHTRQIFLLTDGEISNVNEVLDLCRSISNFTRIFSFGLGHSPSHSLIKGLARTTNGRFVFIHPNENVDIYIGDQLQKALQSCITNIQVKWNINTTVMHASTKLLPVYANNRLIVYALANDQTSTFDPNSTVELYTDQC
;
A
#
# COMPACT_ATOMS: atom_id res chain seq x y z
N ASN A 1 12.84 17.85 5.40
CA ASN A 1 12.09 17.33 4.22
C ASN A 1 10.68 16.89 4.61
N ARG A 2 9.75 17.83 4.79
CA ARG A 2 8.33 17.53 5.11
C ARG A 2 7.55 17.41 3.81
N LEU A 3 6.84 16.30 3.60
CA LEU A 3 5.95 16.12 2.45
C LEU A 3 4.71 17.00 2.61
N LYS A 4 4.18 17.52 1.49
CA LYS A 4 2.91 18.26 1.49
C LYS A 4 1.75 17.32 1.81
N GLN A 5 0.73 17.83 2.49
CA GLN A 5 -0.48 17.07 2.79
C GLN A 5 -1.13 16.54 1.49
N GLY A 6 -1.69 15.32 1.55
CA GLY A 6 -2.29 14.65 0.39
C GLY A 6 -1.29 14.10 -0.64
N HIS A 7 0.02 14.24 -0.38
CA HIS A 7 1.08 13.75 -1.27
C HIS A 7 2.01 12.78 -0.55
N THR A 8 2.41 11.74 -1.27
CA THR A 8 3.48 10.83 -0.85
C THR A 8 4.67 10.94 -1.78
N ARG A 9 5.84 10.50 -1.32
CA ARG A 9 7.04 10.34 -2.15
C ARG A 9 6.81 9.16 -3.10
N GLN A 10 7.05 9.38 -4.39
CA GLN A 10 7.04 8.30 -5.38
C GLN A 10 8.49 7.93 -5.71
N ILE A 11 8.82 6.64 -5.66
CA ILE A 11 10.14 6.11 -6.05
C ILE A 11 9.90 5.09 -7.16
N PHE A 12 10.61 5.26 -8.28
CA PHE A 12 10.65 4.28 -9.35
C PHE A 12 11.98 3.52 -9.22
N LEU A 13 11.92 2.21 -8.99
CA LEU A 13 13.09 1.37 -8.78
C LEU A 13 13.20 0.36 -9.91
N LEU A 14 14.33 0.37 -10.62
CA LEU A 14 14.61 -0.55 -11.72
C LEU A 14 15.80 -1.43 -11.30
N THR A 15 15.69 -2.74 -11.49
CA THR A 15 16.80 -3.67 -11.23
C THR A 15 16.64 -4.94 -12.06
N ASP A 16 17.76 -5.51 -12.49
CA ASP A 16 17.89 -6.78 -13.20
C ASP A 16 18.49 -7.90 -12.33
N GLY A 17 18.77 -7.62 -11.05
CA GLY A 17 19.57 -8.48 -10.19
C GLY A 17 18.94 -8.79 -8.84
N GLU A 18 19.69 -9.56 -8.04
CA GLU A 18 19.29 -9.99 -6.71
C GLU A 18 20.03 -9.25 -5.60
N ILE A 19 19.43 -9.29 -4.41
CA ILE A 19 20.06 -8.84 -3.17
C ILE A 19 19.92 -9.93 -2.12
N SER A 20 20.90 -10.06 -1.22
CA SER A 20 20.88 -11.04 -0.14
C SER A 20 19.97 -10.63 1.03
N ASN A 21 19.72 -9.33 1.21
CA ASN A 21 19.06 -8.78 2.40
C ASN A 21 17.63 -8.25 2.14
N VAL A 22 16.84 -8.98 1.35
CA VAL A 22 15.47 -8.60 0.99
C VAL A 22 14.62 -8.22 2.21
N ASN A 23 14.68 -9.00 3.29
CA ASN A 23 13.84 -8.75 4.47
C ASN A 23 14.12 -7.41 5.13
N GLU A 24 15.41 -7.06 5.30
CA GLU A 24 15.82 -5.78 5.89
C GLU A 24 15.34 -4.59 5.04
N VAL A 25 15.45 -4.71 3.72
CA VAL A 25 14.94 -3.70 2.78
C VAL A 25 13.41 -3.57 2.90
N LEU A 26 12.70 -4.69 3.00
CA LEU A 26 11.25 -4.67 3.16
C LEU A 26 10.82 -4.10 4.53
N ASP A 27 11.57 -4.36 5.60
CA ASP A 27 11.31 -3.77 6.92
C ASP A 27 11.50 -2.26 6.92
N LEU A 28 12.57 -1.78 6.28
CA LEU A 28 12.76 -0.35 6.04
C LEU A 28 11.58 0.23 5.25
N CYS A 29 11.16 -0.44 4.17
CA CYS A 29 10.02 -0.01 3.36
C CYS A 29 8.71 0.05 4.18
N ARG A 30 8.48 -0.91 5.08
CA ARG A 30 7.31 -0.89 5.99
C ARG A 30 7.33 0.34 6.88
N SER A 31 8.49 0.73 7.40
CA SER A 31 8.63 1.91 8.27
C SER A 31 8.28 3.23 7.55
N ILE A 32 8.53 3.32 6.24
CA ILE A 32 8.31 4.54 5.43
C ILE A 32 7.02 4.53 4.58
N SER A 33 6.28 3.43 4.60
CA SER A 33 5.11 3.16 3.75
C SER A 33 3.96 4.17 3.86
N ASN A 34 3.87 4.90 4.97
CA ASN A 34 2.87 5.95 5.15
C ASN A 34 3.04 7.14 4.22
N PHE A 35 4.26 7.34 3.73
CA PHE A 35 4.63 8.55 3.03
C PHE A 35 5.46 8.28 1.79
N THR A 36 5.68 7.02 1.44
CA THR A 36 6.44 6.60 0.26
C THR A 36 5.74 5.45 -0.44
N ARG A 37 5.64 5.53 -1.76
CA ARG A 37 5.31 4.41 -2.64
C ARG A 37 6.49 4.06 -3.53
N ILE A 38 6.69 2.77 -3.73
CA ILE A 38 7.73 2.24 -4.62
C ILE A 38 7.08 1.51 -5.79
N PHE A 39 7.39 2.00 -6.98
CA PHE A 39 7.02 1.46 -8.29
C PHE A 39 8.23 0.68 -8.81
N SER A 40 8.18 -0.64 -8.74
CA SER A 40 9.34 -1.51 -9.00
C SER A 40 9.28 -2.18 -10.38
N PHE A 41 10.43 -2.28 -11.02
CA PHE A 41 10.60 -2.85 -12.35
C PHE A 41 11.72 -3.91 -12.27
N GLY A 42 11.34 -5.17 -12.42
CA GLY A 42 12.28 -6.28 -12.57
C GLY A 42 12.64 -6.45 -14.04
N LEU A 43 13.89 -6.21 -14.41
CA LEU A 43 14.34 -6.23 -15.80
C LEU A 43 15.01 -7.56 -16.14
N GLY A 44 14.83 -8.01 -17.38
CA GLY A 44 15.56 -9.16 -17.91
C GLY A 44 15.05 -10.51 -17.39
N HIS A 45 15.98 -11.45 -17.21
CA HIS A 45 15.64 -12.86 -16.94
C HIS A 45 15.68 -13.24 -15.46
N SER A 46 16.41 -12.50 -14.63
CA SER A 46 16.68 -12.93 -13.25
C SER A 46 16.63 -11.80 -12.21
N PRO A 47 15.65 -10.86 -12.26
CA PRO A 47 15.46 -9.92 -11.17
C PRO A 47 14.93 -10.64 -9.92
N SER A 48 15.25 -10.14 -8.73
CA SER A 48 14.68 -10.70 -7.49
C SER A 48 13.15 -10.50 -7.42
N HIS A 49 12.39 -11.56 -7.67
CA HIS A 49 10.92 -11.50 -7.62
C HIS A 49 10.38 -11.14 -6.24
N SER A 50 11.03 -11.61 -5.17
CA SER A 50 10.65 -11.33 -3.79
C SER A 50 10.85 -9.85 -3.46
N LEU A 51 11.97 -9.26 -3.88
CA LEU A 51 12.23 -7.84 -3.73
C LEU A 51 11.22 -7.01 -4.53
N ILE A 52 11.12 -7.23 -5.84
CA ILE A 52 10.27 -6.45 -6.74
C ILE A 52 8.82 -6.44 -6.26
N LYS A 53 8.24 -7.60 -5.96
CA LYS A 53 6.86 -7.69 -5.45
C LYS A 53 6.74 -7.13 -4.03
N GLY A 54 7.74 -7.37 -3.17
CA GLY A 54 7.74 -6.92 -1.78
C GLY A 54 7.73 -5.40 -1.66
N LEU A 55 8.58 -4.70 -2.42
CA LEU A 55 8.65 -3.24 -2.45
C LEU A 55 7.29 -2.62 -2.77
N ALA A 56 6.65 -3.09 -3.85
CA ALA A 56 5.36 -2.60 -4.30
C ALA A 56 4.26 -2.86 -3.26
N ARG A 57 4.16 -4.09 -2.73
CA ARG A 57 3.11 -4.48 -1.77
C ARG A 57 3.24 -3.75 -0.44
N THR A 58 4.45 -3.65 0.10
CA THR A 58 4.71 -3.01 1.39
C THR A 58 4.43 -1.51 1.36
N THR A 59 4.60 -0.86 0.21
CA THR A 59 4.51 0.60 0.08
C THR A 59 3.27 1.07 -0.69
N ASN A 60 2.30 0.19 -0.97
CA ASN A 60 1.11 0.49 -1.79
C ASN A 60 1.44 1.01 -3.21
N GLY A 61 2.57 0.59 -3.77
CA GLY A 61 2.98 0.87 -5.15
C GLY A 61 2.53 -0.22 -6.13
N ARG A 62 3.22 -0.33 -7.27
CA ARG A 62 3.02 -1.38 -8.27
C ARG A 62 4.35 -1.99 -8.67
N PHE A 63 4.29 -3.20 -9.19
CA PHE A 63 5.46 -3.86 -9.75
C PHE A 63 5.17 -4.28 -11.19
N VAL A 64 6.23 -4.37 -11.99
CA VAL A 64 6.20 -4.99 -13.30
C VAL A 64 7.49 -5.77 -13.52
N PHE A 65 7.40 -6.85 -14.29
CA PHE A 65 8.58 -7.52 -14.83
C PHE A 65 8.62 -7.20 -16.33
N ILE A 66 9.76 -6.75 -16.81
CA ILE A 66 10.00 -6.39 -18.20
C ILE A 66 11.03 -7.37 -18.73
N HIS A 67 10.60 -8.25 -19.60
CA HIS A 67 11.48 -9.21 -20.26
C HIS A 67 12.26 -8.54 -21.40
N PRO A 68 13.39 -9.12 -21.83
CA PRO A 68 14.16 -8.54 -22.93
C PRO A 68 13.30 -8.39 -24.19
N ASN A 69 13.51 -7.29 -24.90
CA ASN A 69 12.81 -6.92 -26.14
C ASN A 69 11.30 -6.60 -25.98
N GLU A 70 10.77 -6.51 -24.76
CA GLU A 70 9.42 -5.98 -24.53
C GLU A 70 9.39 -4.46 -24.67
N ASN A 71 8.26 -3.93 -25.16
CA ASN A 71 8.02 -2.49 -25.19
C ASN A 71 7.71 -1.99 -23.76
N VAL A 72 8.57 -1.11 -23.26
CA VAL A 72 8.52 -0.60 -21.88
C VAL A 72 7.52 0.53 -21.67
N ASP A 73 7.11 1.21 -22.74
CA ASP A 73 6.38 2.48 -22.68
C ASP A 73 5.01 2.30 -22.00
N ILE A 74 4.32 1.21 -22.31
CA ILE A 74 3.01 0.89 -21.73
C ILE A 74 3.12 0.68 -20.22
N TYR A 75 4.15 -0.04 -19.77
CA TYR A 75 4.35 -0.33 -18.35
C TYR A 75 4.75 0.90 -17.54
N ILE A 76 5.61 1.74 -18.12
CA ILE A 76 6.03 3.01 -17.50
C ILE A 76 4.85 3.96 -17.41
N GLY A 77 4.08 4.10 -18.49
CA GLY A 77 2.88 4.95 -18.53
C GLY A 77 1.86 4.57 -17.47
N ASP A 78 1.56 3.27 -17.32
CA ASP A 78 0.62 2.78 -16.31
C ASP A 78 1.08 3.06 -14.87
N GLN A 79 2.36 2.78 -14.56
CA GLN A 79 2.90 3.05 -13.23
C GLN A 79 2.97 4.55 -12.94
N LEU A 80 3.29 5.39 -13.94
CA LEU A 80 3.31 6.84 -13.81
C LEU A 80 1.90 7.42 -13.58
N GLN A 81 0.89 6.96 -14.33
CA GLN A 81 -0.49 7.37 -14.14
C GLN A 81 -0.96 7.08 -12.71
N LYS A 82 -0.57 5.92 -12.15
CA LYS A 82 -0.84 5.55 -10.75
C LYS A 82 -0.04 6.38 -9.76
N ALA A 83 1.23 6.69 -10.05
CA ALA A 83 2.11 7.50 -9.22
C ALA A 83 1.58 8.93 -9.00
N LEU A 84 0.89 9.47 -10.01
CA LEU A 84 0.33 10.82 -10.02
C LEU A 84 -1.06 10.94 -9.36
N GLN A 85 -1.69 9.83 -8.97
CA GLN A 85 -2.99 9.88 -8.28
C GLN A 85 -2.86 10.57 -6.92
N SER A 86 -3.83 11.42 -6.60
CA SER A 86 -3.97 12.00 -5.26
C SER A 86 -4.30 10.93 -4.22
N CYS A 87 -4.06 11.25 -2.94
CA CYS A 87 -4.37 10.33 -1.86
C CYS A 87 -4.89 11.02 -0.60
N ILE A 88 -5.58 10.22 0.21
CA ILE A 88 -5.93 10.55 1.58
C ILE A 88 -4.91 9.84 2.49
N THR A 89 -4.25 10.60 3.35
CA THR A 89 -3.26 10.12 4.32
C THR A 89 -3.86 10.13 5.72
N ASN A 90 -3.22 9.44 6.68
CA ASN A 90 -3.62 9.40 8.09
C ASN A 90 -5.08 8.96 8.28
N ILE A 91 -5.46 7.90 7.56
CA ILE A 91 -6.80 7.32 7.63
C ILE A 91 -6.90 6.50 8.91
N GLN A 92 -8.00 6.68 9.61
CA GLN A 92 -8.41 5.92 10.77
C GLN A 92 -9.78 5.28 10.49
N VAL A 93 -10.04 4.15 11.12
CA VAL A 93 -11.33 3.44 11.03
C VAL A 93 -11.95 3.40 12.40
N LYS A 94 -13.18 3.92 12.52
CA LYS A 94 -14.02 3.78 13.70
C LYS A 94 -15.11 2.75 13.40
N TRP A 95 -15.18 1.72 14.24
CA TRP A 95 -16.25 0.73 14.19
C TRP A 95 -17.30 1.14 15.22
N ASN A 96 -18.46 1.60 14.78
CA ASN A 96 -19.59 1.89 15.65
C ASN A 96 -20.44 0.62 15.78
N ILE A 97 -19.92 -0.33 16.54
CA ILE A 97 -20.61 -1.58 16.86
C ILE A 97 -20.70 -1.73 18.37
N ASN A 98 -21.75 -2.41 18.85
CA ASN A 98 -22.04 -2.55 20.29
C ASN A 98 -21.13 -3.58 21.00
N THR A 99 -19.90 -3.79 20.52
CA THR A 99 -18.94 -4.73 21.08
C THR A 99 -17.50 -4.30 20.77
N THR A 100 -16.54 -4.90 21.47
CA THR A 100 -15.12 -4.67 21.19
C THR A 100 -14.71 -5.34 19.88
N VAL A 101 -13.91 -4.64 19.08
CA VAL A 101 -13.33 -5.14 17.83
C VAL A 101 -11.84 -5.37 17.96
N MET A 102 -11.36 -6.50 17.43
CA MET A 102 -9.94 -6.72 17.16
C MET A 102 -9.67 -6.40 15.69
N HIS A 103 -8.89 -5.35 15.44
CA HIS A 103 -8.53 -4.93 14.10
C HIS A 103 -7.41 -5.81 13.54
N ALA A 104 -7.52 -6.25 12.29
CA ALA A 104 -6.46 -7.03 11.64
C ALA A 104 -5.19 -6.20 11.35
N SER A 105 -5.34 -4.87 11.15
CA SER A 105 -4.22 -3.96 10.91
C SER A 105 -4.18 -2.86 11.97
N THR A 106 -3.02 -2.65 12.58
CA THR A 106 -2.74 -1.55 13.50
C THR A 106 -2.48 -0.22 12.79
N LYS A 107 -2.22 -0.23 11.48
CA LYS A 107 -1.84 0.97 10.71
C LYS A 107 -2.34 0.90 9.27
N LEU A 108 -3.10 1.90 8.85
CA LEU A 108 -3.62 1.99 7.49
C LEU A 108 -2.69 2.80 6.61
N LEU A 109 -2.42 2.27 5.41
CA LEU A 109 -1.67 2.98 4.38
C LEU A 109 -2.56 4.05 3.71
N PRO A 110 -1.96 5.08 3.08
CA PRO A 110 -2.71 6.07 2.32
C PRO A 110 -3.58 5.41 1.24
N VAL A 111 -4.78 5.96 1.05
CA VAL A 111 -5.73 5.51 0.01
C VAL A 111 -5.68 6.47 -1.16
N TYR A 112 -5.38 5.94 -2.34
CA TYR A 112 -5.23 6.70 -3.57
C TYR A 112 -6.53 6.69 -4.36
N ALA A 113 -6.76 7.75 -5.15
CA ALA A 113 -7.85 7.77 -6.11
C ALA A 113 -7.82 6.50 -6.98
N ASN A 114 -9.00 5.92 -7.21
CA ASN A 114 -9.21 4.68 -7.99
C ASN A 114 -8.59 3.40 -7.39
N ASN A 115 -8.08 3.44 -6.15
CA ASN A 115 -7.68 2.25 -5.39
C ASN A 115 -8.77 1.84 -4.37
N ARG A 116 -8.78 0.56 -3.98
CA ARG A 116 -9.67 0.03 -2.95
C ARG A 116 -8.93 -0.20 -1.64
N LEU A 117 -9.49 0.31 -0.54
CA LEU A 117 -9.12 -0.09 0.81
C LEU A 117 -10.08 -1.21 1.28
N ILE A 118 -9.53 -2.31 1.80
CA ILE A 118 -10.30 -3.36 2.45
C ILE A 118 -9.80 -3.46 3.89
N VAL A 119 -10.71 -3.40 4.84
CA VAL A 119 -10.43 -3.52 6.27
C VAL A 119 -11.20 -4.71 6.83
N TYR A 120 -10.56 -5.41 7.75
CA TYR A 120 -11.13 -6.55 8.46
C TYR A 120 -11.02 -6.31 9.96
N ALA A 121 -12.06 -6.69 10.69
CA ALA A 121 -12.09 -6.69 12.14
C ALA A 121 -12.87 -7.92 12.62
N LEU A 122 -12.47 -8.45 13.77
CA LEU A 122 -13.19 -9.49 14.47
C LEU A 122 -13.96 -8.86 15.63
N ALA A 123 -15.28 -8.91 15.57
CA ALA A 123 -16.13 -8.52 16.70
C ALA A 123 -16.08 -9.60 17.78
N ASN A 124 -15.72 -9.23 19.00
CA ASN A 124 -15.69 -10.16 20.14
C ASN A 124 -17.08 -10.24 20.78
N ASP A 125 -18.04 -10.73 20.00
CA ASP A 125 -19.41 -10.95 20.45
C ASP A 125 -19.76 -12.42 20.23
N GLN A 126 -20.03 -13.12 21.32
CA GLN A 126 -20.37 -14.54 21.32
C GLN A 126 -21.88 -14.76 21.55
N THR A 127 -22.65 -13.69 21.77
CA THR A 127 -24.00 -13.79 22.35
C THR A 127 -25.06 -12.96 21.64
N SER A 128 -24.71 -11.87 20.97
CA SER A 128 -25.68 -11.01 20.28
C SER A 128 -25.77 -11.32 18.79
N THR A 129 -26.97 -11.18 18.24
CA THR A 129 -27.18 -11.12 16.79
C THR A 129 -26.55 -9.84 16.23
N PHE A 130 -26.02 -9.90 15.01
CA PHE A 130 -25.50 -8.72 14.30
C PHE A 130 -26.53 -7.58 14.27
N ASP A 131 -26.15 -6.41 14.77
CA ASP A 131 -27.00 -5.21 14.73
C ASP A 131 -26.93 -4.60 13.31
N PRO A 132 -28.05 -4.57 12.54
CA PRO A 132 -28.07 -4.01 11.20
C PRO A 132 -27.81 -2.50 11.15
N ASN A 133 -27.89 -1.79 12.29
CA ASN A 133 -27.55 -0.37 12.39
C ASN A 133 -26.05 -0.13 12.66
N SER A 134 -25.25 -1.18 12.76
CA SER A 134 -23.79 -1.09 12.87
C SER A 134 -23.20 -0.29 11.70
N THR A 135 -22.35 0.69 12.01
CA THR A 135 -21.68 1.50 10.96
C THR A 135 -20.16 1.45 11.09
N VAL A 136 -19.50 1.70 9.96
CA VAL A 136 -18.04 1.83 9.88
C VAL A 136 -17.74 3.20 9.29
N GLU A 137 -17.01 4.01 10.04
CA GLU A 137 -16.61 5.35 9.62
C GLU A 137 -15.12 5.33 9.28
N LEU A 138 -14.80 5.86 8.10
CA LEU A 138 -13.44 6.26 7.74
C LEU A 138 -13.32 7.74 8.01
N TYR A 139 -12.36 8.12 8.84
CA TYR A 139 -12.05 9.52 9.10
C TYR A 139 -10.55 9.74 8.97
N THR A 140 -10.20 10.99 8.76
CA THR A 140 -8.82 11.45 8.91
C THR A 140 -8.81 12.39 10.10
N ASP A 141 -7.67 12.51 10.77
CA ASP A 141 -7.45 13.68 11.62
C ASP A 141 -7.49 14.91 10.70
N GLN A 142 -8.66 15.52 10.53
CA GLN A 142 -8.75 16.88 10.02
C GLN A 142 -8.09 17.75 11.08
N CYS A 143 -7.18 18.62 10.65
CA CYS A 143 -6.76 19.74 11.48
C CYS A 143 -7.98 20.59 11.85
#